data_AF-A0A969B5R7-F1
#
_entry.id   AF-A0A969B5R7-F1
#
_cell.length_a   1.000
_cell.length_b   1.000
_cell.length_c   1.000
_cell.angle_alpha   90.00
_cell.angle_beta   90.00
_cell.angle_gamma   90.00
#
_symmetry.space_group_name_H-M   'P 1'
#
loop_
_entity.id
_entity.type
_entity.pdbx_description
1 polymer ?
#
loop_
_entity_poly.entity_id
_entity_poly.type
_entity_poly.pdbx_seq_one_letter_code
_entity_poly.pdbx_strand_id
1 'polypeptide(L)'
;MDAGRCPDGATVYVVDRRGSLLFLDSASQQVTRRLKLGVEAQGLALSPSGTTIYVTLPAEAAVLAIDAASQRIVARQPTLAEPYAIAVSNDGDGDDDDERVYVTHFLALTPTPLPERVKGFGQRPDANAPLLPLREKGSGDEGNKRGFISLLDATLAKEPSTIELTADEHGFPNLLAGIALHGTQAWLPQVRASPALPNGLSSTVFAAVSTLDLAQQREDRNAFLPLNDQLIFGSPVNNPVAAIPAPDGNTLYVVLAGSDLVEVIDISVPSAPQLVKFIATGANPRGMAISGAGTRAYVMNYLGRSVSVLDLHTNRALHTITVADETLDADVLRGKILFNTVADPRMAKVSWVSCASCHADGGSDNITWMFPDGPRQTPALWNAADTLPWHWSAALDEPQDVEDSIHTIQRGLGLATGADPPLLGAPNAGRSADLDALAAFLLRGIQPPALAPVEGDIARGRAVFGAQGCASCHGGPAWTISALPGAPGTLDPDGNGEIDAVLRNVGTLNVLDVRGKNGFDVPTLVGLARTAPYLHDGSLATLEEVINSGHPTPQTPTTPLRDDDRAALAAFLRAIDMTTPPTAQP
;
A
#
# COMPACT_ATOMS: atom_id res chain seq x y z
N MET A 1 6.23 12.82 2.96
CA MET A 1 6.24 14.26 3.32
C MET A 1 5.51 14.95 2.21
N ASP A 2 4.54 15.77 2.58
CA ASP A 2 3.77 16.61 1.67
C ASP A 2 3.95 18.07 2.10
N ALA A 3 3.79 19.01 1.18
CA ALA A 3 4.05 20.41 1.43
C ALA A 3 3.04 21.32 0.73
N GLY A 4 2.58 22.33 1.46
CA GLY A 4 1.70 23.37 0.95
C GLY A 4 2.31 24.73 1.20
N ARG A 5 1.91 25.74 0.42
CA ARG A 5 2.36 27.11 0.60
C ARG A 5 1.16 28.00 0.84
N CYS A 6 1.23 28.83 1.88
CA CYS A 6 0.23 29.85 2.14
C CYS A 6 0.03 30.71 0.87
N PRO A 7 -1.20 31.14 0.52
CA PRO A 7 -1.46 31.97 -0.65
C PRO A 7 -0.64 33.27 -0.69
N ASP A 8 -0.31 33.84 0.48
CA ASP A 8 0.57 35.03 0.60
C ASP A 8 2.06 34.74 0.30
N GLY A 9 2.42 33.46 0.19
CA GLY A 9 3.75 32.97 -0.09
C GLY A 9 4.78 33.09 1.05
N ALA A 10 4.39 33.62 2.21
CA ALA A 10 5.27 33.86 3.34
C ALA A 10 5.57 32.60 4.15
N THR A 11 4.57 31.73 4.31
CA THR A 11 4.72 30.47 5.07
C THR A 11 4.63 29.25 4.16
N VAL A 12 5.52 28.29 4.38
CA VAL A 12 5.47 26.94 3.81
C VAL A 12 5.11 25.97 4.92
N TYR A 13 4.15 25.10 4.66
CA TYR A 13 3.70 24.05 5.55
C TYR A 13 4.28 22.72 5.08
N VAL A 14 4.84 21.93 5.98
CA VAL A 14 5.37 20.60 5.67
C VAL A 14 4.85 19.59 6.67
N VAL A 15 4.25 18.51 6.18
CA VAL A 15 3.89 17.37 7.01
C VAL A 15 5.04 16.38 7.03
N ASP A 16 5.50 16.03 8.23
CA ASP A 16 6.41 14.92 8.43
C ASP A 16 5.67 13.65 8.87
N ARG A 17 6.16 12.49 8.40
CA ARG A 17 5.61 11.17 8.78
C ARG A 17 5.83 10.84 10.26
N ARG A 18 6.66 11.60 10.97
CA ARG A 18 6.76 11.52 12.45
C ARG A 18 5.53 12.15 13.14
N GLY A 19 4.56 12.61 12.34
CA GLY A 19 3.25 13.05 12.77
C GLY A 19 3.25 14.48 13.29
N SER A 20 3.97 15.37 12.61
CA SER A 20 4.00 16.81 12.90
C SER A 20 3.77 17.65 11.66
N LEU A 21 3.12 18.80 11.85
CA LEU A 21 3.07 19.90 10.89
C LEU A 21 4.14 20.92 11.24
N LEU A 22 4.98 21.24 10.25
CA LEU A 22 6.02 22.26 10.35
C LEU A 22 5.56 23.53 9.65
N PHE A 23 5.78 24.66 10.31
CA PHE A 23 5.59 26.00 9.77
C PHE A 23 6.97 26.55 9.46
N LEU A 24 7.24 26.83 8.19
CA LEU A 24 8.51 27.35 7.71
C LEU A 24 8.32 28.75 7.16
N ASP A 25 9.17 29.68 7.61
CA ASP A 25 9.25 31.00 6.99
C ASP A 25 10.00 30.89 5.66
N SER A 26 9.38 31.31 4.56
CA SER A 26 9.92 31.08 3.21
C SER A 26 11.17 31.92 2.92
N ALA A 27 11.33 33.07 3.61
CA ALA A 27 12.46 33.98 3.42
C ALA A 27 13.72 33.49 4.14
N SER A 28 13.60 33.10 5.42
CA SER A 28 14.70 32.60 6.24
C SER A 28 14.93 31.09 6.11
N GLN A 29 13.96 30.36 5.56
CA GLN A 29 13.96 28.91 5.41
C GLN A 29 14.06 28.17 6.76
N GLN A 30 13.65 28.82 7.85
CA GLN A 30 13.69 28.25 9.19
C GLN A 30 12.32 27.74 9.61
N VAL A 31 12.31 26.65 10.38
CA VAL A 31 11.11 26.17 11.07
C VAL A 31 10.78 27.14 12.20
N THR A 32 9.65 27.84 12.08
CA THR A 32 9.16 28.80 13.10
C THR A 32 8.32 28.11 14.15
N ARG A 33 7.60 27.03 13.79
CA ARG A 33 6.81 26.22 14.71
C ARG A 33 6.68 24.77 14.25
N ARG A 34 6.53 23.88 15.23
CA ARG A 34 6.20 22.47 15.06
C ARG A 34 4.95 22.14 15.87
N LEU A 35 3.89 21.70 15.19
CA LEU A 35 2.64 21.28 15.79
C LEU A 35 2.56 19.75 15.74
N LYS A 36 2.40 19.09 16.88
CA LYS A 36 2.19 17.64 16.94
C LYS A 36 0.76 17.34 16.49
N LEU A 37 0.61 16.39 15.56
CA LEU A 37 -0.68 16.02 14.98
C LEU A 37 -1.16 14.66 15.49
N GLY A 38 -0.32 13.64 15.35
CA GLY A 38 -0.71 12.25 15.52
C GLY A 38 0.40 11.30 15.07
N VAL A 39 0.03 10.16 14.51
CA VAL A 39 0.93 9.13 13.96
C VAL A 39 0.82 9.07 12.44
N GLU A 40 1.95 8.95 11.73
CA GLU A 40 2.02 8.78 10.27
C GLU A 40 1.25 9.83 9.44
N ALA A 41 1.30 11.11 9.84
CA ALA A 41 0.67 12.19 9.07
C ALA A 41 1.25 12.22 7.63
N GLN A 42 0.36 12.34 6.64
CA GLN A 42 0.72 12.07 5.24
C GLN A 42 0.42 13.22 4.29
N GLY A 43 -0.85 13.41 3.91
CA GLY A 43 -1.29 14.38 2.91
C GLY A 43 -1.62 15.73 3.54
N LEU A 44 -1.42 16.81 2.79
CA LEU A 44 -1.75 18.17 3.20
C LEU A 44 -2.47 18.91 2.08
N ALA A 45 -3.56 19.61 2.43
CA ALA A 45 -4.19 20.58 1.54
C ALA A 45 -4.54 21.86 2.30
N LEU A 46 -4.60 22.96 1.58
CA LEU A 46 -5.06 24.25 2.09
C LEU A 46 -6.46 24.51 1.55
N SER A 47 -7.29 25.18 2.35
CA SER A 47 -8.46 25.85 1.81
C SER A 47 -8.06 26.95 0.82
N PRO A 48 -8.93 27.36 -0.12
CA PRO A 48 -8.60 28.36 -1.14
C PRO A 48 -8.07 29.68 -0.57
N SER A 49 -8.67 30.19 0.52
CA SER A 49 -8.18 31.39 1.19
C SER A 49 -6.90 31.16 2.00
N GLY A 50 -6.51 29.90 2.24
CA GLY A 50 -5.35 29.51 3.03
C GLY A 50 -5.55 29.62 4.54
N THR A 51 -6.78 29.87 5.01
CA THR A 51 -7.10 29.98 6.43
C THR A 51 -7.11 28.64 7.15
N THR A 52 -7.43 27.55 6.44
CA THR A 52 -7.51 26.20 7.00
C THR A 52 -6.51 25.27 6.32
N ILE A 53 -5.80 24.48 7.13
CA ILE A 53 -4.87 23.43 6.69
C ILE A 53 -5.50 22.09 7.05
N TYR A 54 -5.74 21.25 6.06
CA TYR A 54 -6.22 19.89 6.25
C TYR A 54 -5.07 18.90 6.18
N VAL A 55 -5.05 17.93 7.10
CA VAL A 55 -4.01 16.89 7.15
C VAL A 55 -4.62 15.51 7.37
N THR A 56 -4.18 14.52 6.59
CA THR A 56 -4.59 13.12 6.77
C THR A 56 -3.70 12.38 7.77
N LEU A 57 -4.32 11.54 8.60
CA LEU A 57 -3.68 10.64 9.56
C LEU A 57 -4.02 9.18 9.21
N PRO A 58 -3.33 8.55 8.25
CA PRO A 58 -3.62 7.19 7.79
C PRO A 58 -3.70 6.15 8.91
N ALA A 59 -2.75 6.15 9.84
CA ALA A 59 -2.70 5.19 10.95
C ALA A 59 -3.86 5.34 11.95
N GLU A 60 -4.48 6.52 12.02
CA GLU A 60 -5.59 6.84 12.93
C GLU A 60 -6.95 6.89 12.22
N ALA A 61 -6.98 6.60 10.92
CA ALA A 61 -8.19 6.71 10.08
C ALA A 61 -8.91 8.07 10.22
N ALA A 62 -8.18 9.19 10.27
CA ALA A 62 -8.76 10.51 10.53
C ALA A 62 -8.20 11.64 9.66
N VAL A 63 -8.96 12.73 9.55
CA VAL A 63 -8.55 14.01 8.95
C VAL A 63 -8.60 15.09 10.03
N LEU A 64 -7.59 15.95 10.07
CA LEU A 64 -7.54 17.13 10.92
C LEU A 64 -7.78 18.40 10.11
N ALA A 65 -8.49 19.37 10.69
CA ALA A 65 -8.47 20.76 10.25
C ALA A 65 -7.68 21.60 11.26
N ILE A 66 -6.81 22.46 10.75
CA ILE A 66 -5.90 23.29 11.54
C ILE A 66 -6.07 24.73 11.05
N ASP A 67 -6.40 25.64 11.97
CA ASP A 67 -6.47 27.06 11.66
C ASP A 67 -5.04 27.60 11.45
N ALA A 68 -4.77 28.18 10.28
CA ALA A 68 -3.44 28.63 9.88
C ALA A 68 -2.92 29.81 10.71
N ALA A 69 -3.82 30.68 11.19
CA ALA A 69 -3.47 31.88 11.94
C ALA A 69 -3.08 31.59 13.40
N SER A 70 -3.96 30.90 14.14
CA SER A 70 -3.70 30.46 15.52
C SER A 70 -2.80 29.23 15.57
N GLN A 71 -2.66 28.53 14.44
CA GLN A 71 -1.89 27.31 14.27
C GLN A 71 -2.30 26.20 15.25
N ARG A 72 -3.61 26.02 15.43
CA ARG A 72 -4.22 25.03 16.33
C ARG A 72 -5.10 24.08 15.55
N ILE A 73 -5.15 22.83 16.01
CA ILE A 73 -6.14 21.87 15.54
C ILE A 73 -7.52 22.38 15.99
N VAL A 74 -8.43 22.58 15.04
CA VAL A 74 -9.78 23.08 15.29
C VAL A 74 -10.86 22.02 15.09
N ALA A 75 -10.59 21.00 14.27
CA ALA A 75 -11.47 19.85 14.09
C ALA A 75 -10.70 18.56 13.82
N ARG A 76 -11.34 17.43 14.11
CA ARG A 76 -10.87 16.07 13.80
C ARG A 76 -12.09 15.25 13.39
N GLN A 77 -12.06 14.71 12.18
CA GLN A 77 -13.14 13.87 11.65
C GLN A 77 -12.61 12.47 11.31
N PRO A 78 -13.17 11.42 11.92
CA PRO A 78 -12.93 10.05 11.51
C PRO A 78 -13.33 9.79 10.04
N THR A 79 -12.65 8.84 9.42
CA THR A 79 -12.89 8.35 8.06
C THR A 79 -12.96 6.82 8.05
N LEU A 80 -13.32 6.23 6.91
CA LEU A 80 -13.53 4.77 6.82
C LEU A 80 -12.26 3.94 7.02
N ALA A 81 -11.14 4.26 6.35
CA ALA A 81 -9.85 3.56 6.54
C ALA A 81 -8.69 4.32 5.88
N GLU A 82 -7.53 4.43 6.52
CA GLU A 82 -6.26 4.87 5.88
C GLU A 82 -6.36 6.07 4.90
N PRO A 83 -6.87 7.23 5.33
CA PRO A 83 -6.88 8.43 4.50
C PRO A 83 -5.45 8.81 4.09
N TYR A 84 -5.24 9.13 2.82
CA TYR A 84 -3.91 9.27 2.23
C TYR A 84 -3.70 10.63 1.58
N ALA A 85 -4.16 10.83 0.34
CA ALA A 85 -4.08 12.10 -0.35
C ALA A 85 -5.34 12.95 -0.08
N ILE A 86 -5.19 14.27 -0.13
CA ILE A 86 -6.26 15.20 0.21
C ILE A 86 -6.22 16.40 -0.73
N ALA A 87 -7.38 16.89 -1.13
CA ALA A 87 -7.52 18.13 -1.88
C ALA A 87 -8.83 18.84 -1.52
N VAL A 88 -8.86 20.15 -1.70
CA VAL A 88 -10.02 21.00 -1.39
C VAL A 88 -10.51 21.60 -2.71
N SER A 89 -11.83 21.60 -2.92
CA SER A 89 -12.42 22.31 -4.06
C SER A 89 -12.22 23.82 -3.93
N ASN A 90 -12.52 24.55 -5.00
CA ASN A 90 -12.59 26.00 -4.98
C ASN A 90 -13.66 26.37 -6.01
N ASP A 91 -14.78 26.91 -5.56
CA ASP A 91 -15.85 27.34 -6.46
C ASP A 91 -15.59 28.75 -7.05
N GLY A 92 -14.55 29.42 -6.54
CA GLY A 92 -14.06 30.72 -6.99
C GLY A 92 -14.67 31.89 -6.23
N ASP A 93 -15.54 31.64 -5.26
CA ASP A 93 -15.94 32.63 -4.29
C ASP A 93 -14.96 32.62 -3.09
N GLY A 94 -14.92 33.70 -2.30
CA GLY A 94 -13.90 33.84 -1.25
C GLY A 94 -14.25 33.12 0.05
N ASP A 95 -15.33 32.33 0.08
CA ASP A 95 -15.93 31.75 1.27
C ASP A 95 -15.57 30.27 1.41
N ASP A 96 -14.59 29.98 2.27
CA ASP A 96 -14.07 28.62 2.51
C ASP A 96 -15.08 27.62 3.15
N ASP A 97 -16.29 28.06 3.52
CA ASP A 97 -17.28 27.26 4.25
C ASP A 97 -18.08 26.30 3.35
N ASP A 98 -18.13 26.54 2.04
CA ASP A 98 -18.93 25.76 1.09
C ASP A 98 -18.11 24.72 0.30
N GLU A 99 -16.79 24.78 0.45
CA GLU A 99 -15.84 23.88 -0.17
C GLU A 99 -15.98 22.47 0.37
N ARG A 100 -15.55 21.55 -0.49
CA ARG A 100 -15.53 20.14 -0.22
C ARG A 100 -14.10 19.66 -0.13
N VAL A 101 -13.86 18.83 0.87
CA VAL A 101 -12.57 18.17 1.10
C VAL A 101 -12.66 16.74 0.58
N TYR A 102 -11.86 16.42 -0.42
CA TYR A 102 -11.79 15.10 -1.06
C TYR A 102 -10.57 14.36 -0.52
N VAL A 103 -10.78 13.13 -0.05
CA VAL A 103 -9.73 12.35 0.61
C VAL A 103 -9.69 10.95 0.02
N THR A 104 -8.53 10.59 -0.56
CA THR A 104 -8.30 9.23 -1.02
C THR A 104 -7.99 8.30 0.14
N HIS A 105 -8.25 7.02 -0.05
CA HIS A 105 -7.87 5.95 0.86
C HIS A 105 -6.85 5.08 0.16
N PHE A 106 -5.63 4.96 0.69
CA PHE A 106 -4.53 4.31 -0.03
C PHE A 106 -4.94 2.90 -0.41
N LEU A 107 -5.42 2.12 0.57
CA LEU A 107 -6.05 0.84 0.37
C LEU A 107 -7.55 1.07 0.17
N ALA A 108 -8.00 1.02 -1.08
CA ALA A 108 -9.34 1.45 -1.46
C ALA A 108 -10.44 0.46 -1.03
N LEU A 109 -10.07 -0.75 -0.60
CA LEU A 109 -10.97 -1.71 0.01
C LEU A 109 -10.94 -1.57 1.53
N THR A 110 -12.10 -1.27 2.13
CA THR A 110 -12.28 -1.55 3.57
C THR A 110 -12.18 -3.05 3.80
N PRO A 111 -11.57 -3.53 4.89
CA PRO A 111 -11.61 -4.94 5.28
C PRO A 111 -13.02 -5.48 5.62
N THR A 112 -14.12 -4.89 5.13
CA THR A 112 -15.49 -5.29 5.49
C THR A 112 -15.82 -6.69 4.94
N PRO A 113 -16.61 -7.54 5.65
CA PRO A 113 -16.65 -8.98 5.41
C PRO A 113 -17.14 -9.36 4.02
N LEU A 114 -16.61 -10.47 3.49
CA LEU A 114 -17.30 -11.26 2.47
C LEU A 114 -18.73 -11.56 2.99
N PRO A 115 -19.78 -11.50 2.14
CA PRO A 115 -21.13 -11.80 2.58
C PRO A 115 -21.22 -13.20 3.22
N GLU A 116 -22.04 -13.28 4.28
CA GLU A 116 -22.29 -14.38 5.21
C GLU A 116 -21.71 -15.77 4.80
N ARG A 117 -20.65 -16.20 5.51
CA ARG A 117 -20.37 -17.64 5.65
C ARG A 117 -21.60 -18.31 6.27
N VAL A 118 -22.08 -19.35 5.61
CA VAL A 118 -23.08 -20.31 6.10
C VAL A 118 -22.81 -20.63 7.57
N LYS A 119 -23.78 -20.32 8.44
CA LYS A 119 -23.76 -20.73 9.84
C LYS A 119 -23.66 -22.26 9.91
N GLY A 120 -22.50 -22.77 10.34
CA GLY A 120 -22.31 -24.22 10.50
C GLY A 120 -20.87 -24.63 10.73
N PHE A 121 -20.28 -24.24 11.86
CA PHE A 121 -19.09 -24.93 12.35
C PHE A 121 -19.49 -26.36 12.77
N GLY A 122 -18.92 -27.37 12.10
CA GLY A 122 -18.91 -28.74 12.62
C GLY A 122 -19.22 -29.89 11.65
N GLN A 123 -19.66 -29.64 10.41
CA GLN A 123 -19.83 -30.71 9.41
C GLN A 123 -19.38 -30.23 8.04
N ARG A 124 -18.46 -30.97 7.41
CA ARG A 124 -18.14 -30.80 5.99
C ARG A 124 -19.46 -30.85 5.19
N PRO A 125 -19.85 -29.80 4.45
CA PRO A 125 -20.66 -30.02 3.26
C PRO A 125 -19.77 -30.79 2.28
N ASP A 126 -20.31 -31.88 1.75
CA ASP A 126 -19.81 -32.66 0.62
C ASP A 126 -18.53 -32.16 -0.08
N ALA A 127 -17.53 -33.03 -0.19
CA ALA A 127 -16.33 -32.81 -1.01
C ALA A 127 -16.60 -32.61 -2.52
N ASN A 128 -17.87 -32.56 -2.92
CA ASN A 128 -18.38 -32.40 -4.28
C ASN A 128 -19.39 -31.25 -4.43
N ALA A 129 -19.62 -30.39 -3.41
CA ALA A 129 -20.43 -29.20 -3.63
C ALA A 129 -19.70 -28.30 -4.62
N PRO A 130 -20.37 -27.85 -5.70
CA PRO A 130 -19.80 -26.82 -6.54
C PRO A 130 -19.60 -25.59 -5.67
N LEU A 131 -18.33 -25.19 -5.54
CA LEU A 131 -17.89 -23.95 -4.94
C LEU A 131 -18.77 -22.81 -5.44
N LEU A 132 -19.06 -21.82 -4.58
CA LEU A 132 -19.64 -20.56 -5.00
C LEU A 132 -18.97 -20.15 -6.33
N PRO A 133 -19.73 -19.88 -7.41
CA PRO A 133 -19.14 -19.53 -8.68
C PRO A 133 -18.41 -18.20 -8.48
N LEU A 134 -17.09 -18.28 -8.36
CA LEU A 134 -16.21 -17.12 -8.47
C LEU A 134 -16.37 -16.65 -9.91
N ARG A 135 -17.08 -15.53 -10.05
CA ARG A 135 -17.67 -15.05 -11.29
C ARG A 135 -16.62 -14.78 -12.35
N GLU A 136 -17.05 -14.95 -13.59
CA GLU A 136 -16.28 -14.68 -14.80
C GLU A 136 -15.66 -13.28 -14.78
N LYS A 137 -14.42 -13.22 -15.27
CA LYS A 137 -13.65 -12.01 -15.57
C LYS A 137 -14.53 -10.96 -16.25
N GLY A 138 -14.60 -9.75 -15.69
CA GLY A 138 -15.29 -8.62 -16.31
C GLY A 138 -16.83 -8.65 -16.28
N SER A 139 -17.46 -9.46 -15.41
CA SER A 139 -18.94 -9.54 -15.33
C SER A 139 -19.63 -8.38 -14.58
N GLY A 140 -18.88 -7.36 -14.11
CA GLY A 140 -19.47 -6.17 -13.48
C GLY A 140 -20.22 -6.43 -12.16
N ASP A 141 -20.13 -7.65 -11.61
CA ASP A 141 -20.81 -8.07 -10.39
C ASP A 141 -19.79 -8.74 -9.42
N GLU A 142 -18.66 -8.04 -9.21
CA GLU A 142 -17.80 -8.20 -8.02
C GLU A 142 -18.49 -7.53 -6.82
N GLY A 143 -19.58 -8.13 -6.35
CA GLY A 143 -20.57 -7.54 -5.44
C GLY A 143 -20.12 -6.99 -4.07
N ASN A 144 -18.83 -6.73 -3.84
CA ASN A 144 -18.32 -5.97 -2.70
C ASN A 144 -16.93 -5.32 -2.91
N LYS A 145 -16.35 -5.30 -4.12
CA LYS A 145 -15.00 -4.73 -4.37
C LYS A 145 -15.07 -3.42 -5.15
N ARG A 146 -15.50 -2.35 -4.48
CA ARG A 146 -15.50 -0.97 -4.99
C ARG A 146 -14.41 -0.20 -4.28
N GLY A 147 -13.64 0.59 -5.02
CA GLY A 147 -12.83 1.63 -4.38
C GLY A 147 -13.73 2.77 -3.92
N PHE A 148 -13.25 3.57 -2.99
CA PHE A 148 -13.97 4.77 -2.59
C PHE A 148 -13.02 5.89 -2.19
N ILE A 149 -13.53 7.11 -2.24
CA ILE A 149 -12.93 8.26 -1.58
C ILE A 149 -13.93 8.87 -0.60
N SER A 150 -13.44 9.51 0.45
CA SER A 150 -14.27 10.29 1.36
C SER A 150 -14.46 11.71 0.85
N LEU A 151 -15.67 12.23 1.02
CA LEU A 151 -16.06 13.60 0.73
C LEU A 151 -16.57 14.25 2.01
N LEU A 152 -15.82 15.20 2.53
CA LEU A 152 -16.10 15.91 3.77
C LEU A 152 -16.56 17.35 3.48
N ASP A 153 -17.28 17.95 4.41
CA ASP A 153 -17.53 19.40 4.43
C ASP A 153 -16.31 20.15 4.97
N ALA A 154 -16.10 21.39 4.57
CA ALA A 154 -14.95 22.21 5.01
C ALA A 154 -14.80 22.27 6.53
N THR A 155 -15.90 22.35 7.29
CA THR A 155 -15.83 22.45 8.75
C THR A 155 -15.45 21.14 9.44
N LEU A 156 -15.44 20.02 8.71
CA LEU A 156 -15.28 18.66 9.22
C LEU A 156 -16.29 18.32 10.36
N ALA A 157 -17.48 18.93 10.33
CA ALA A 157 -18.47 18.77 11.41
C ALA A 157 -19.49 17.65 11.14
N LYS A 158 -19.54 17.14 9.91
CA LYS A 158 -20.48 16.09 9.51
C LYS A 158 -19.74 14.80 9.18
N GLU A 159 -20.46 13.70 9.32
CA GLU A 159 -20.00 12.40 8.85
C GLU A 159 -19.70 12.44 7.33
N PRO A 160 -18.53 11.93 6.88
CA PRO A 160 -18.18 11.91 5.47
C PRO A 160 -19.17 11.10 4.63
N SER A 161 -19.50 11.62 3.45
CA SER A 161 -20.09 10.80 2.38
C SER A 161 -18.98 10.13 1.56
N THR A 162 -19.31 9.11 0.76
CA THR A 162 -18.35 8.44 -0.10
C THR A 162 -18.68 8.61 -1.58
N ILE A 163 -17.65 8.73 -2.42
CA ILE A 163 -17.75 8.57 -3.86
C ILE A 163 -17.16 7.20 -4.21
N GLU A 164 -17.97 6.33 -4.81
CA GLU A 164 -17.52 5.02 -5.26
C GLU A 164 -16.76 5.11 -6.58
N LEU A 165 -15.72 4.28 -6.70
CA LEU A 165 -14.94 4.05 -7.91
C LEU A 165 -15.19 2.61 -8.39
N THR A 166 -15.56 2.48 -9.66
CA THR A 166 -16.11 1.23 -10.20
C THR A 166 -15.00 0.33 -10.73
N ALA A 167 -15.14 -0.98 -10.51
CA ALA A 167 -14.32 -1.99 -11.19
C ALA A 167 -14.64 -2.08 -12.69
N ASP A 168 -13.67 -2.54 -13.48
CA ASP A 168 -13.79 -2.75 -14.92
C ASP A 168 -12.91 -3.93 -15.37
N GLU A 169 -12.70 -4.09 -16.67
CA GLU A 169 -11.83 -5.14 -17.22
C GLU A 169 -10.36 -5.04 -16.78
N HIS A 170 -9.94 -3.89 -16.25
CA HIS A 170 -8.60 -3.63 -15.73
C HIS A 170 -8.49 -3.85 -14.21
N GLY A 171 -9.56 -4.37 -13.58
CA GLY A 171 -9.64 -4.65 -12.16
C GLY A 171 -10.38 -3.59 -11.37
N PHE A 172 -10.33 -3.67 -10.05
CA PHE A 172 -10.89 -2.66 -9.17
C PHE A 172 -9.82 -1.65 -8.70
N PRO A 173 -10.20 -0.39 -8.43
CA PRO A 173 -9.35 0.62 -7.83
C PRO A 173 -8.63 0.16 -6.55
N ASN A 174 -7.31 0.35 -6.47
CA ASN A 174 -6.53 0.19 -5.24
C ASN A 174 -5.28 1.11 -5.28
N LEU A 175 -4.56 1.24 -4.17
CA LEU A 175 -3.38 2.11 -4.05
C LEU A 175 -3.65 3.54 -4.57
N LEU A 176 -4.73 4.18 -4.10
CA LEU A 176 -5.15 5.54 -4.49
C LEU A 176 -4.17 6.57 -3.92
N ALA A 177 -3.06 6.76 -4.61
CA ALA A 177 -1.88 7.43 -4.09
C ALA A 177 -1.96 8.97 -4.11
N GLY A 178 -2.84 9.55 -4.91
CA GLY A 178 -2.93 10.99 -5.11
C GLY A 178 -4.34 11.46 -5.47
N ILE A 179 -4.56 12.77 -5.34
CA ILE A 179 -5.71 13.46 -5.89
C ILE A 179 -5.31 14.89 -6.23
N ALA A 180 -5.76 15.37 -7.39
CA ALA A 180 -5.62 16.78 -7.77
C ALA A 180 -6.91 17.26 -8.43
N LEU A 181 -7.27 18.52 -8.20
CA LEU A 181 -8.50 19.15 -8.68
C LEU A 181 -8.14 20.28 -9.64
N HIS A 182 -8.94 20.45 -10.69
CA HIS A 182 -8.91 21.64 -11.55
C HIS A 182 -10.26 21.80 -12.25
N GLY A 183 -10.87 22.98 -12.11
CA GLY A 183 -12.22 23.23 -12.60
C GLY A 183 -13.22 22.27 -11.95
N THR A 184 -14.00 21.57 -12.76
CA THR A 184 -15.05 20.64 -12.30
C THR A 184 -14.58 19.19 -12.21
N GLN A 185 -13.27 18.94 -12.32
CA GLN A 185 -12.72 17.58 -12.37
C GLN A 185 -11.67 17.34 -11.29
N ALA A 186 -11.54 16.07 -10.89
CA ALA A 186 -10.42 15.57 -10.11
C ALA A 186 -9.79 14.33 -10.76
N TRP A 187 -8.48 14.15 -10.59
CA TRP A 187 -7.71 13.02 -11.10
C TRP A 187 -7.07 12.24 -9.95
N LEU A 188 -7.25 10.92 -9.97
CA LEU A 188 -6.84 9.99 -8.91
C LEU A 188 -5.91 8.91 -9.49
N PRO A 189 -4.58 9.12 -9.45
CA PRO A 189 -3.61 8.09 -9.83
C PRO A 189 -3.70 6.88 -8.90
N GLN A 190 -3.62 5.68 -9.48
CA GLN A 190 -3.87 4.43 -8.77
C GLN A 190 -3.19 3.22 -9.41
N VAL A 191 -3.13 2.12 -8.67
CA VAL A 191 -2.81 0.79 -9.18
C VAL A 191 -4.01 -0.11 -8.95
N ARG A 192 -4.72 -0.45 -10.03
CA ARG A 192 -5.87 -1.35 -9.97
C ARG A 192 -5.41 -2.79 -9.78
N ALA A 193 -6.23 -3.61 -9.14
CA ALA A 193 -5.94 -5.00 -8.86
C ALA A 193 -6.97 -5.94 -9.50
N SER A 194 -6.49 -7.04 -10.07
CA SER A 194 -7.30 -8.12 -10.66
C SER A 194 -6.82 -9.47 -10.11
N PRO A 195 -7.29 -9.88 -8.93
CA PRO A 195 -6.75 -11.04 -8.22
C PRO A 195 -7.19 -12.40 -8.77
N ALA A 196 -8.17 -12.44 -9.67
CA ALA A 196 -8.70 -13.66 -10.22
C ALA A 196 -7.78 -14.23 -11.32
N LEU A 197 -7.69 -15.56 -11.38
CA LEU A 197 -6.98 -16.26 -12.45
C LEU A 197 -7.63 -16.02 -13.83
N PRO A 198 -6.85 -16.07 -14.92
CA PRO A 198 -5.40 -16.26 -14.94
C PRO A 198 -4.65 -14.98 -14.59
N ASN A 199 -3.71 -15.08 -13.65
CA ASN A 199 -2.75 -14.01 -13.41
C ASN A 199 -1.80 -13.93 -14.61
N GLY A 200 -1.74 -12.77 -15.21
CA GLY A 200 -0.93 -12.50 -16.39
C GLY A 200 -0.17 -11.19 -16.21
N LEU A 201 0.88 -11.00 -16.99
CA LEU A 201 1.69 -9.78 -16.93
C LEU A 201 0.81 -8.54 -17.01
N SER A 202 -0.14 -8.53 -17.95
CA SER A 202 -1.01 -7.38 -18.20
C SER A 202 -2.36 -7.40 -17.47
N SER A 203 -2.59 -8.38 -16.59
CA SER A 203 -3.90 -8.60 -15.96
C SER A 203 -3.84 -8.79 -14.45
N THR A 204 -2.68 -8.57 -13.82
CA THR A 204 -2.53 -8.72 -12.35
C THR A 204 -2.74 -7.37 -11.68
N VAL A 205 -1.93 -6.39 -12.06
CA VAL A 205 -2.08 -4.98 -11.65
C VAL A 205 -2.19 -4.08 -12.87
N PHE A 206 -2.79 -2.91 -12.74
CA PHE A 206 -2.95 -1.97 -13.85
C PHE A 206 -2.83 -0.51 -13.40
N ALA A 207 -1.84 0.21 -13.92
CA ALA A 207 -1.69 1.64 -13.63
C ALA A 207 -2.78 2.43 -14.35
N ALA A 208 -3.47 3.31 -13.62
CA ALA A 208 -4.57 4.11 -14.15
C ALA A 208 -4.71 5.45 -13.44
N VAL A 209 -5.54 6.33 -14.00
CA VAL A 209 -6.07 7.52 -13.33
C VAL A 209 -7.59 7.51 -13.45
N SER A 210 -8.29 7.43 -12.31
CA SER A 210 -9.75 7.67 -12.27
C SER A 210 -10.01 9.17 -12.29
N THR A 211 -11.10 9.59 -12.94
CA THR A 211 -11.53 10.98 -12.99
C THR A 211 -12.88 11.13 -12.29
N LEU A 212 -13.08 12.23 -11.56
CA LEU A 212 -14.36 12.56 -10.93
C LEU A 212 -14.98 13.79 -11.57
N ASP A 213 -16.30 13.79 -11.69
CA ASP A 213 -17.09 15.00 -11.87
C ASP A 213 -17.46 15.56 -10.48
N LEU A 214 -16.91 16.73 -10.14
CA LEU A 214 -17.08 17.36 -8.83
C LEU A 214 -18.49 17.93 -8.64
N ALA A 215 -19.14 18.38 -9.71
CA ALA A 215 -20.49 18.91 -9.63
C ALA A 215 -21.51 17.80 -9.36
N GLN A 216 -21.26 16.61 -9.91
CA GLN A 216 -22.13 15.44 -9.77
C GLN A 216 -21.70 14.51 -8.63
N GLN A 217 -20.52 14.74 -8.04
CA GLN A 217 -19.92 13.94 -6.96
C GLN A 217 -19.88 12.44 -7.31
N ARG A 218 -19.41 12.12 -8.52
CA ARG A 218 -19.29 10.74 -9.01
C ARG A 218 -18.10 10.55 -9.92
N GLU A 219 -17.69 9.30 -10.13
CA GLU A 219 -16.70 8.93 -11.14
C GLU A 219 -17.20 9.28 -12.55
N ASP A 220 -16.35 9.98 -13.32
CA ASP A 220 -16.53 10.21 -14.75
C ASP A 220 -15.75 9.16 -15.53
N ARG A 221 -16.45 8.08 -15.90
CA ARG A 221 -15.88 6.96 -16.65
C ARG A 221 -15.48 7.31 -18.07
N ASN A 222 -16.00 8.39 -18.65
CA ASN A 222 -15.58 8.81 -19.99
C ASN A 222 -14.18 9.42 -19.97
N ALA A 223 -13.75 9.97 -18.83
CA ALA A 223 -12.46 10.60 -18.64
C ALA A 223 -11.42 9.70 -17.93
N PHE A 224 -11.67 8.40 -17.87
CA PHE A 224 -10.74 7.43 -17.28
C PHE A 224 -9.47 7.28 -18.13
N LEU A 225 -8.30 7.25 -17.50
CA LEU A 225 -7.01 7.12 -18.18
C LEU A 225 -6.40 5.73 -17.92
N PRO A 226 -6.48 4.79 -18.88
CA PRO A 226 -5.88 3.48 -18.75
C PRO A 226 -4.38 3.52 -19.12
N LEU A 227 -3.52 4.00 -18.21
CA LEU A 227 -2.10 4.32 -18.52
C LEU A 227 -1.31 3.14 -19.12
N ASN A 228 -1.71 1.90 -18.85
CA ASN A 228 -1.07 0.70 -19.40
C ASN A 228 -1.64 0.21 -20.73
N ASP A 229 -2.64 0.90 -21.30
CA ASP A 229 -3.11 0.65 -22.65
C ASP A 229 -2.06 1.11 -23.67
N GLN A 230 -1.35 0.16 -24.27
CA GLN A 230 -0.29 0.42 -25.24
C GLN A 230 -0.79 1.05 -26.55
N LEU A 231 -2.07 0.89 -26.89
CA LEU A 231 -2.63 1.52 -28.09
C LEU A 231 -2.82 3.03 -27.90
N ILE A 232 -3.07 3.46 -26.66
CA ILE A 232 -3.30 4.86 -26.31
C ILE A 232 -2.00 5.52 -25.82
N PHE A 233 -1.26 4.84 -24.94
CA PHE A 233 -0.11 5.39 -24.22
C PHE A 233 1.24 4.75 -24.61
N GLY A 234 1.26 3.88 -25.62
CA GLY A 234 2.47 3.36 -26.26
C GLY A 234 3.27 2.33 -25.46
N SER A 235 3.56 2.61 -24.18
CA SER A 235 4.30 1.73 -23.28
C SER A 235 3.63 1.69 -21.91
N PRO A 236 3.56 0.51 -21.25
CA PRO A 236 3.08 0.43 -19.88
C PRO A 236 4.02 1.17 -18.92
N VAL A 237 3.43 1.57 -17.80
CA VAL A 237 4.04 2.33 -16.72
C VAL A 237 3.66 1.70 -15.37
N ASN A 238 4.33 2.11 -14.30
CA ASN A 238 4.14 1.52 -12.98
C ASN A 238 4.11 2.57 -11.87
N ASN A 239 3.24 2.31 -10.88
CA ASN A 239 3.06 3.09 -9.66
C ASN A 239 2.87 4.60 -9.91
N PRO A 240 1.78 5.03 -10.57
CA PRO A 240 1.43 6.44 -10.63
C PRO A 240 1.09 6.94 -9.21
N VAL A 241 1.70 8.05 -8.80
CA VAL A 241 1.59 8.57 -7.42
C VAL A 241 1.07 9.99 -7.33
N ALA A 242 1.15 10.76 -8.42
CA ALA A 242 0.58 12.10 -8.49
C ALA A 242 0.08 12.37 -9.92
N ALA A 243 -1.04 13.07 -10.03
CA ALA A 243 -1.53 13.65 -11.27
C ALA A 243 -1.63 15.17 -11.06
N ILE A 244 -1.07 15.95 -11.96
CA ILE A 244 -0.97 17.40 -11.83
C ILE A 244 -1.57 18.02 -13.10
N PRO A 245 -2.80 18.57 -13.03
CA PRO A 245 -3.37 19.29 -14.17
C PRO A 245 -2.54 20.55 -14.43
N ALA A 246 -2.25 20.82 -15.70
CA ALA A 246 -1.65 22.07 -16.10
C ALA A 246 -2.66 23.21 -15.96
N PRO A 247 -2.20 24.46 -15.77
CA PRO A 247 -3.09 25.63 -15.67
C PRO A 247 -3.99 25.87 -16.89
N ASP A 248 -3.69 25.24 -18.04
CA ASP A 248 -4.51 25.33 -19.25
C ASP A 248 -5.78 24.45 -19.19
N GLY A 249 -5.87 23.52 -18.23
CA GLY A 249 -6.94 22.53 -18.10
C GLY A 249 -6.96 21.44 -19.19
N ASN A 250 -6.01 21.46 -20.12
CA ASN A 250 -5.95 20.56 -21.27
C ASN A 250 -4.78 19.57 -21.20
N THR A 251 -3.80 19.81 -20.32
CA THR A 251 -2.67 18.90 -20.13
C THR A 251 -2.69 18.31 -18.73
N LEU A 252 -2.46 17.01 -18.62
CA LEU A 252 -2.25 16.32 -17.35
C LEU A 252 -0.83 15.75 -17.29
N TYR A 253 -0.12 16.01 -16.19
CA TYR A 253 1.17 15.41 -15.90
C TYR A 253 1.01 14.32 -14.85
N VAL A 254 1.38 13.08 -15.17
CA VAL A 254 1.31 11.95 -14.24
C VAL A 254 2.72 11.56 -13.82
N VAL A 255 2.98 11.54 -12.50
CA VAL A 255 4.26 11.14 -11.91
C VAL A 255 4.26 9.64 -11.67
N LEU A 256 5.21 8.93 -12.26
CA LEU A 256 5.28 7.47 -12.30
C LEU A 256 6.47 6.98 -11.48
N ALA A 257 6.22 6.65 -10.21
CA ALA A 257 7.26 6.35 -9.24
C ALA A 257 8.05 5.07 -9.58
N GLY A 258 7.41 4.07 -10.19
CA GLY A 258 8.09 2.84 -10.57
C GLY A 258 8.88 2.99 -11.87
N SER A 259 8.42 3.87 -12.77
CA SER A 259 9.00 4.04 -14.11
C SER A 259 10.11 5.08 -14.20
N ASP A 260 10.31 5.90 -13.16
CA ASP A 260 11.23 7.05 -13.16
C ASP A 260 10.89 8.12 -14.22
N LEU A 261 9.59 8.29 -14.49
CA LEU A 261 9.06 9.16 -15.55
C LEU A 261 8.01 10.16 -15.03
N VAL A 262 7.84 11.25 -15.76
CA VAL A 262 6.59 12.01 -15.84
C VAL A 262 5.98 11.76 -17.22
N GLU A 263 4.73 11.33 -17.23
CA GLU A 263 3.91 11.17 -18.43
C GLU A 263 3.09 12.45 -18.68
N VAL A 264 3.15 12.96 -19.92
CA VAL A 264 2.42 14.16 -20.35
C VAL A 264 1.27 13.71 -21.23
N ILE A 265 0.04 14.02 -20.83
CA ILE A 265 -1.19 13.57 -21.47
C ILE A 265 -2.01 14.79 -21.91
N ASP A 266 -2.46 14.79 -23.17
CA ASP A 266 -3.50 15.71 -23.64
C ASP A 266 -4.86 15.18 -23.20
N ILE A 267 -5.58 15.98 -22.44
CA ILE A 267 -6.93 15.71 -21.90
C ILE A 267 -7.96 16.72 -22.41
N SER A 268 -7.65 17.49 -23.45
CA SER A 268 -8.57 18.47 -24.05
C SER A 268 -9.88 17.86 -24.56
N VAL A 269 -9.83 16.56 -24.91
CA VAL A 269 -11.00 15.73 -25.19
C VAL A 269 -11.04 14.61 -24.16
N PRO A 270 -11.83 14.73 -23.07
CA PRO A 270 -11.80 13.77 -21.97
C PRO A 270 -12.03 12.32 -22.40
N SER A 271 -12.87 12.09 -23.42
CA SER A 271 -13.15 10.75 -23.96
C SER A 271 -12.10 10.20 -24.92
N ALA A 272 -11.06 10.97 -25.23
CA ALA A 272 -10.00 10.58 -26.17
C ALA A 272 -8.65 11.15 -25.72
N PRO A 273 -8.17 10.81 -24.50
CA PRO A 273 -6.88 11.27 -24.02
C PRO A 273 -5.76 10.74 -24.92
N GLN A 274 -4.67 11.50 -25.05
CA GLN A 274 -3.54 11.12 -25.90
C GLN A 274 -2.22 11.30 -25.16
N LEU A 275 -1.32 10.31 -25.27
CA LEU A 275 0.06 10.51 -24.85
C LEU A 275 0.72 11.60 -25.70
N VAL A 276 1.23 12.63 -25.05
CA VAL A 276 2.09 13.63 -25.67
C VAL A 276 3.55 13.18 -25.60
N LYS A 277 4.04 12.84 -24.39
CA LYS A 277 5.44 12.51 -24.17
C LYS A 277 5.73 11.90 -22.80
N PHE A 278 6.79 11.09 -22.71
CA PHE A 278 7.46 10.77 -21.44
C PHE A 278 8.67 11.67 -21.19
N ILE A 279 8.80 12.18 -19.98
CA ILE A 279 9.96 12.96 -19.51
C ILE A 279 10.68 12.16 -18.44
N ALA A 280 11.95 11.84 -18.68
CA ALA A 280 12.78 11.13 -17.71
C ALA A 280 13.09 12.00 -16.48
N THR A 281 13.14 11.36 -15.32
CA THR A 281 13.45 11.98 -14.03
C THR A 281 14.59 11.22 -13.32
N GLY A 282 14.82 11.50 -12.03
CA GLY A 282 15.67 10.66 -11.19
C GLY A 282 14.89 9.49 -10.58
N ALA A 283 15.57 8.68 -9.77
CA ALA A 283 14.97 7.48 -9.19
C ALA A 283 13.79 7.77 -8.23
N ASN A 284 12.69 7.06 -8.45
CA ASN A 284 11.43 7.06 -7.72
C ASN A 284 10.85 8.47 -7.52
N PRO A 285 10.36 9.14 -8.58
CA PRO A 285 9.71 10.42 -8.46
C PRO A 285 8.40 10.28 -7.68
N ARG A 286 8.12 11.18 -6.73
CA ARG A 286 6.94 11.07 -5.85
C ARG A 286 5.97 12.25 -5.89
N GLY A 287 6.42 13.43 -6.29
CA GLY A 287 5.59 14.61 -6.34
C GLY A 287 6.15 15.63 -7.32
N MET A 288 5.29 16.51 -7.81
CA MET A 288 5.66 17.54 -8.77
C MET A 288 4.95 18.86 -8.45
N ALA A 289 5.68 19.96 -8.56
CA ALA A 289 5.13 21.31 -8.48
C ALA A 289 5.39 22.08 -9.78
N ILE A 290 4.39 22.81 -10.28
CA ILE A 290 4.49 23.68 -11.45
C ILE A 290 4.77 25.12 -10.99
N SER A 291 5.65 25.83 -11.70
CA SER A 291 5.92 27.25 -11.43
C SER A 291 4.67 28.10 -11.70
N GLY A 292 4.50 29.23 -11.00
CA GLY A 292 3.34 30.10 -11.20
C GLY A 292 3.18 30.63 -12.63
N ALA A 293 4.26 30.64 -13.42
CA ALA A 293 4.22 31.00 -14.84
C ALA A 293 3.82 29.83 -15.78
N GLY A 294 3.67 28.60 -15.26
CA GLY A 294 3.34 27.40 -16.03
C GLY A 294 4.45 26.89 -16.94
N THR A 295 5.67 27.41 -16.84
CA THR A 295 6.77 27.11 -17.78
C THR A 295 7.75 26.05 -17.28
N ARG A 296 7.77 25.79 -15.98
CA ARG A 296 8.68 24.82 -15.36
C ARG A 296 7.96 23.94 -14.37
N ALA A 297 8.44 22.71 -14.24
CA ALA A 297 8.07 21.83 -13.15
C ALA A 297 9.29 21.36 -12.36
N TYR A 298 9.06 21.02 -11.10
CA TYR A 298 10.05 20.48 -10.18
C TYR A 298 9.55 19.15 -9.64
N VAL A 299 10.27 18.07 -9.94
CA VAL A 299 9.88 16.70 -9.56
C VAL A 299 10.80 16.21 -8.45
N MET A 300 10.24 15.79 -7.32
CA MET A 300 10.99 15.23 -6.21
C MET A 300 11.34 13.76 -6.48
N ASN A 301 12.63 13.48 -6.68
CA ASN A 301 13.17 12.13 -6.85
C ASN A 301 13.52 11.57 -5.47
N TYR A 302 12.61 10.81 -4.88
CA TYR A 302 12.74 10.35 -3.50
C TYR A 302 13.99 9.49 -3.33
N LEU A 303 14.14 8.45 -4.14
CA LEU A 303 15.30 7.55 -4.05
C LEU A 303 16.59 8.19 -4.58
N GLY A 304 16.46 9.12 -5.53
CA GLY A 304 17.60 9.87 -6.06
C GLY A 304 18.08 11.06 -5.20
N ARG A 305 17.45 11.35 -4.05
CA ARG A 305 17.76 12.48 -3.14
C ARG A 305 17.92 13.82 -3.85
N SER A 306 17.12 14.03 -4.88
CA SER A 306 17.27 15.15 -5.80
C SER A 306 15.94 15.67 -6.33
N VAL A 307 15.97 16.82 -6.98
CA VAL A 307 14.84 17.42 -7.68
C VAL A 307 15.18 17.56 -9.15
N SER A 308 14.38 17.00 -10.04
CA SER A 308 14.49 17.21 -11.48
C SER A 308 13.75 18.49 -11.87
N VAL A 309 14.43 19.38 -12.60
CA VAL A 309 13.85 20.62 -13.15
C VAL A 309 13.47 20.38 -14.60
N LEU A 310 12.19 20.56 -14.93
CA LEU A 310 11.63 20.33 -16.26
C LEU A 310 11.23 21.65 -16.92
N ASP A 311 11.37 21.70 -18.25
CA ASP A 311 10.79 22.71 -19.12
C ASP A 311 9.49 22.16 -19.72
N LEU A 312 8.37 22.84 -19.43
CA LEU A 312 7.03 22.40 -19.83
C LEU A 312 6.64 22.86 -21.23
N HIS A 313 7.36 23.83 -21.82
CA HIS A 313 7.12 24.23 -23.20
C HIS A 313 7.67 23.20 -24.19
N THR A 314 8.85 22.66 -23.90
CA THR A 314 9.55 21.68 -24.73
C THR A 314 9.33 20.24 -24.25
N ASN A 315 8.73 20.06 -23.07
CA ASN A 315 8.56 18.79 -22.37
C ASN A 315 9.90 18.04 -22.26
N ARG A 316 10.88 18.65 -21.59
CA ARG A 316 12.24 18.10 -21.41
C ARG A 316 12.78 18.35 -20.01
N ALA A 317 13.56 17.41 -19.52
CA ALA A 317 14.40 17.63 -18.35
C ALA A 317 15.53 18.62 -18.70
N LEU A 318 15.78 19.58 -17.80
CA LEU A 318 16.84 20.58 -17.93
C LEU A 318 18.08 20.15 -17.12
N HIS A 319 17.91 19.93 -15.83
CA HIS A 319 18.97 19.50 -14.91
C HIS A 319 18.36 18.96 -13.61
N THR A 320 19.20 18.34 -12.78
CA THR A 320 18.84 17.78 -11.48
C THR A 320 19.62 18.50 -10.38
N ILE A 321 18.95 18.74 -9.25
CA ILE A 321 19.51 19.41 -8.06
C ILE A 321 19.53 18.40 -6.92
N THR A 322 20.70 18.07 -6.37
CA THR A 322 20.79 17.26 -5.15
C THR A 322 20.29 18.07 -3.95
N VAL A 323 19.40 17.49 -3.15
CA VAL A 323 18.74 18.19 -2.03
C VAL A 323 19.03 17.58 -0.66
N ALA A 324 19.60 16.38 -0.61
CA ALA A 324 19.97 15.71 0.63
C ALA A 324 21.13 14.75 0.41
N ASP A 325 21.92 14.53 1.46
CA ASP A 325 22.90 13.46 1.51
C ASP A 325 22.20 12.11 1.68
N GLU A 326 22.73 11.07 1.02
CA GLU A 326 22.27 9.71 1.26
C GLU A 326 22.79 9.21 2.61
N THR A 327 21.90 8.57 3.37
CA THR A 327 22.20 8.04 4.71
C THR A 327 22.10 6.52 4.78
N LEU A 328 21.50 5.88 3.77
CA LEU A 328 21.47 4.43 3.66
C LEU A 328 22.83 3.89 3.23
N ASP A 329 23.14 2.69 3.73
CA ASP A 329 24.20 1.85 3.18
C ASP A 329 23.98 1.62 1.67
N ALA A 330 25.08 1.54 0.91
CA ALA A 330 25.02 1.51 -0.56
C ALA A 330 24.22 0.31 -1.09
N ASP A 331 24.38 -0.86 -0.49
CA ASP A 331 23.65 -2.07 -0.91
C ASP A 331 22.17 -1.97 -0.53
N VAL A 332 21.86 -1.41 0.64
CA VAL A 332 20.47 -1.16 1.06
C VAL A 332 19.79 -0.15 0.14
N LEU A 333 20.46 0.92 -0.27
CA LEU A 333 19.92 1.87 -1.25
C LEU A 333 19.71 1.19 -2.60
N ARG A 334 20.71 0.43 -3.09
CA ARG A 334 20.62 -0.26 -4.38
C ARG A 334 19.45 -1.25 -4.40
N GLY A 335 19.31 -2.06 -3.36
CA GLY A 335 18.16 -2.96 -3.20
C GLY A 335 16.83 -2.23 -3.13
N LYS A 336 16.77 -1.08 -2.45
CA LYS A 336 15.57 -0.23 -2.40
C LYS A 336 15.18 0.30 -3.78
N ILE A 337 16.15 0.69 -4.60
CA ILE A 337 15.91 1.12 -5.99
C ILE A 337 15.36 -0.05 -6.81
N LEU A 338 15.99 -1.23 -6.73
CA LEU A 338 15.55 -2.43 -7.45
C LEU A 338 14.12 -2.83 -7.06
N PHE A 339 13.79 -2.80 -5.77
CA PHE A 339 12.45 -3.12 -5.25
C PHE A 339 11.34 -2.23 -5.83
N ASN A 340 11.65 -0.96 -6.12
CA ASN A 340 10.67 0.03 -6.58
C ASN A 340 10.63 0.20 -8.10
N THR A 341 11.69 -0.17 -8.82
CA THR A 341 11.83 0.19 -10.23
C THR A 341 11.29 -0.87 -11.18
N VAL A 342 10.73 -0.41 -12.29
CA VAL A 342 10.48 -1.21 -13.50
C VAL A 342 11.32 -0.73 -14.69
N ALA A 343 12.17 0.28 -14.49
CA ALA A 343 13.03 0.84 -15.54
C ALA A 343 14.22 -0.08 -15.87
N ASP A 344 14.56 -1.00 -14.96
CA ASP A 344 15.54 -2.06 -15.21
C ASP A 344 14.81 -3.30 -15.79
N PRO A 345 15.09 -3.70 -17.05
CA PRO A 345 14.41 -4.85 -17.68
C PRO A 345 14.72 -6.19 -17.00
N ARG A 346 15.73 -6.24 -16.13
CA ARG A 346 15.96 -7.39 -15.25
C ARG A 346 14.87 -7.56 -14.22
N MET A 347 14.30 -6.46 -13.72
CA MET A 347 13.24 -6.49 -12.71
C MET A 347 11.88 -6.78 -13.32
N ALA A 348 11.52 -6.16 -14.45
CA ALA A 348 10.16 -6.27 -14.98
C ALA A 348 10.12 -6.30 -16.51
N LYS A 349 9.24 -7.11 -17.06
CA LYS A 349 8.93 -7.08 -18.50
C LYS A 349 8.01 -5.91 -18.82
N VAL A 350 8.39 -5.15 -19.86
CA VAL A 350 7.61 -4.01 -20.39
C VAL A 350 7.10 -3.04 -19.32
N SER A 351 7.91 -2.83 -18.28
CA SER A 351 7.66 -1.85 -17.23
C SER A 351 6.36 -2.05 -16.43
N TRP A 352 5.86 -3.30 -16.30
CA TRP A 352 4.50 -3.52 -15.80
C TRP A 352 4.36 -3.48 -14.27
N VAL A 353 5.17 -4.25 -13.55
CA VAL A 353 4.99 -4.50 -12.11
C VAL A 353 6.34 -4.52 -11.39
N SER A 354 6.44 -3.74 -10.32
CA SER A 354 7.54 -3.79 -9.33
C SER A 354 7.09 -4.46 -8.05
N CYS A 355 8.00 -4.79 -7.13
CA CYS A 355 7.67 -5.34 -5.82
C CYS A 355 6.75 -4.37 -5.04
N ALA A 356 7.01 -3.07 -5.18
CA ALA A 356 6.22 -2.00 -4.56
C ALA A 356 4.76 -1.91 -5.06
N SER A 357 4.40 -2.58 -6.16
CA SER A 357 3.00 -2.61 -6.66
C SER A 357 2.08 -3.44 -5.76
N CYS A 358 2.65 -4.38 -4.98
CA CYS A 358 1.93 -5.17 -3.99
C CYS A 358 2.44 -4.91 -2.56
N HIS A 359 3.72 -4.53 -2.42
CA HIS A 359 4.37 -4.28 -1.14
C HIS A 359 4.80 -2.81 -1.00
N ALA A 360 3.85 -1.88 -1.15
CA ALA A 360 4.13 -0.45 -1.05
C ALA A 360 4.76 -0.10 0.32
N ASP A 361 5.91 0.57 0.30
CA ASP A 361 6.75 0.85 1.48
C ASP A 361 7.04 -0.41 2.37
N GLY A 362 6.98 -1.62 1.77
CA GLY A 362 7.16 -2.91 2.45
C GLY A 362 5.91 -3.44 3.16
N GLY A 363 4.76 -2.79 3.01
CA GLY A 363 3.48 -3.24 3.55
C GLY A 363 2.79 -4.28 2.68
N SER A 364 1.46 -4.28 2.75
CA SER A 364 0.56 -5.11 1.95
C SER A 364 -0.35 -4.22 1.10
N ASP A 365 -0.76 -4.72 -0.06
CA ASP A 365 -1.83 -4.13 -0.89
C ASP A 365 -3.24 -4.52 -0.39
N ASN A 366 -3.31 -5.29 0.70
CA ASN A 366 -4.51 -5.89 1.29
C ASN A 366 -5.27 -6.80 0.32
N ILE A 367 -4.63 -7.30 -0.74
CA ILE A 367 -5.27 -8.14 -1.75
C ILE A 367 -4.91 -9.61 -1.54
N THR A 368 -5.95 -10.44 -1.56
CA THR A 368 -5.80 -11.88 -1.68
C THR A 368 -5.80 -12.26 -3.16
N TRP A 369 -4.65 -12.71 -3.62
CA TRP A 369 -4.37 -13.10 -4.99
C TRP A 369 -4.65 -14.58 -5.20
N MET A 370 -5.27 -14.95 -6.31
CA MET A 370 -5.44 -16.37 -6.67
C MET A 370 -4.21 -16.86 -7.42
N PHE A 371 -3.47 -17.80 -6.87
CA PHE A 371 -2.38 -18.48 -7.55
C PHE A 371 -2.75 -19.93 -7.90
N PRO A 372 -1.96 -20.63 -8.74
CA PRO A 372 -2.09 -22.07 -8.91
C PRO A 372 -2.02 -22.86 -7.59
N ASP A 373 -1.31 -22.32 -6.59
CA ASP A 373 -1.20 -22.87 -5.24
C ASP A 373 -2.34 -22.42 -4.30
N GLY A 374 -3.41 -21.80 -4.83
CA GLY A 374 -4.55 -21.32 -4.06
C GLY A 374 -4.50 -19.83 -3.72
N PRO A 375 -5.49 -19.33 -2.96
CA PRO A 375 -5.56 -17.93 -2.55
C PRO A 375 -4.42 -17.56 -1.59
N ARG A 376 -3.67 -16.50 -1.89
CA ARG A 376 -2.61 -15.96 -1.03
C ARG A 376 -2.82 -14.48 -0.77
N GLN A 377 -3.04 -14.15 0.50
CA GLN A 377 -3.03 -12.78 0.98
C GLN A 377 -1.60 -12.24 0.92
N THR A 378 -1.43 -11.04 0.38
CA THR A 378 -0.12 -10.37 0.38
C THR A 378 0.36 -10.15 1.81
N PRO A 379 1.44 -10.80 2.28
CA PRO A 379 1.98 -10.55 3.61
C PRO A 379 2.69 -9.20 3.65
N ALA A 380 2.73 -8.54 4.81
CA ALA A 380 3.64 -7.43 5.02
C ALA A 380 5.09 -7.94 5.13
N LEU A 381 6.05 -7.14 4.68
CA LEU A 381 7.48 -7.43 4.76
C LEU A 381 8.14 -6.75 5.98
N TRP A 382 7.34 -6.21 6.89
CA TRP A 382 7.81 -5.57 8.11
C TRP A 382 8.40 -6.63 9.06
N ASN A 383 9.69 -6.52 9.35
CA ASN A 383 10.48 -7.49 10.11
C ASN A 383 10.85 -8.80 9.37
N ALA A 384 10.90 -8.78 8.05
CA ALA A 384 11.20 -9.97 7.24
C ALA A 384 12.52 -10.68 7.61
N ALA A 385 13.49 -9.98 8.20
CA ALA A 385 14.75 -10.57 8.66
C ALA A 385 14.61 -11.63 9.75
N ASP A 386 13.56 -11.57 10.57
CA ASP A 386 13.35 -12.53 11.66
C ASP A 386 12.22 -13.52 11.35
N THR A 387 11.75 -13.60 10.11
CA THR A 387 10.60 -14.42 9.72
C THR A 387 10.90 -15.36 8.55
N LEU A 388 12.18 -15.70 8.32
CA LEU A 388 12.51 -16.77 7.39
C LEU A 388 12.12 -18.13 8.00
N PRO A 389 11.66 -19.10 7.19
CA PRO A 389 11.51 -19.03 5.73
C PRO A 389 10.32 -18.16 5.28
N TRP A 390 10.41 -17.57 4.09
CA TRP A 390 9.33 -16.73 3.55
C TRP A 390 8.32 -17.52 2.71
N HIS A 391 7.24 -16.82 2.36
CA HIS A 391 6.00 -17.34 1.76
C HIS A 391 5.12 -18.11 2.76
N TRP A 392 3.81 -18.09 2.55
CA TRP A 392 2.86 -18.79 3.44
C TRP A 392 3.14 -20.29 3.55
N SER A 393 3.72 -20.89 2.52
CA SER A 393 4.08 -22.31 2.47
C SER A 393 5.54 -22.58 2.82
N ALA A 394 6.26 -21.64 3.44
CA ALA A 394 7.68 -21.78 3.78
C ALA A 394 8.54 -22.22 2.57
N ALA A 395 8.35 -21.56 1.43
CA ALA A 395 8.91 -21.99 0.15
C ALA A 395 10.23 -21.28 -0.20
N LEU A 396 10.62 -20.23 0.53
CA LEU A 396 11.86 -19.49 0.31
C LEU A 396 12.73 -19.61 1.56
N ASP A 397 13.90 -20.23 1.45
CA ASP A 397 14.80 -20.40 2.60
C ASP A 397 15.84 -19.28 2.71
N GLU A 398 15.93 -18.41 1.70
CA GLU A 398 16.74 -17.21 1.73
C GLU A 398 16.06 -16.03 1.00
N PRO A 399 16.42 -14.78 1.33
CA PRO A 399 15.79 -13.62 0.71
C PRO A 399 16.12 -13.48 -0.78
N GLN A 400 17.20 -14.09 -1.27
CA GLN A 400 17.57 -14.07 -2.68
C GLN A 400 16.65 -14.94 -3.56
N ASP A 401 15.86 -15.84 -2.99
CA ASP A 401 14.90 -16.65 -3.76
C ASP A 401 13.78 -15.82 -4.39
N VAL A 402 13.64 -14.55 -4.01
CA VAL A 402 12.75 -13.58 -4.68
C VAL A 402 13.11 -13.37 -6.15
N GLU A 403 14.29 -13.81 -6.60
CA GLU A 403 14.64 -13.94 -8.02
C GLU A 403 13.57 -14.73 -8.80
N ASP A 404 12.97 -15.76 -8.19
CA ASP A 404 11.85 -16.48 -8.82
C ASP A 404 10.66 -15.55 -9.07
N SER A 405 10.32 -14.67 -8.12
CA SER A 405 9.22 -13.70 -8.30
C SER A 405 9.51 -12.70 -9.41
N ILE A 406 10.79 -12.33 -9.61
CA ILE A 406 11.23 -11.50 -10.74
C ILE A 406 10.91 -12.21 -12.06
N HIS A 407 11.20 -13.51 -12.17
CA HIS A 407 10.94 -14.28 -13.39
C HIS A 407 9.47 -14.68 -13.59
N THR A 408 8.75 -15.06 -12.53
CA THR A 408 7.43 -15.69 -12.62
C THR A 408 6.30 -14.66 -12.60
N ILE A 409 6.39 -13.65 -11.73
CA ILE A 409 5.37 -12.60 -11.57
C ILE A 409 5.71 -11.39 -12.43
N GLN A 410 6.92 -10.83 -12.26
CA GLN A 410 7.33 -9.60 -12.95
C GLN A 410 7.80 -9.86 -14.39
N ARG A 411 8.14 -11.12 -14.69
CA ARG A 411 8.65 -11.60 -15.97
C ARG A 411 9.92 -10.89 -16.45
N GLY A 412 10.68 -10.30 -15.52
CA GLY A 412 11.97 -9.68 -15.78
C GLY A 412 13.01 -10.69 -16.27
N LEU A 413 14.17 -10.19 -16.69
CA LEU A 413 15.29 -11.03 -17.13
C LEU A 413 16.09 -11.68 -15.99
N GLY A 414 15.84 -11.29 -14.73
CA GLY A 414 16.59 -11.76 -13.57
C GLY A 414 17.83 -10.92 -13.25
N LEU A 415 18.16 -10.81 -11.97
CA LEU A 415 19.37 -10.15 -11.48
C LEU A 415 20.59 -11.08 -11.45
N ALA A 416 20.37 -12.39 -11.39
CA ALA A 416 21.41 -13.41 -11.43
C ALA A 416 21.55 -14.03 -12.83
N THR A 417 22.73 -14.58 -13.12
CA THR A 417 22.95 -15.29 -14.39
C THR A 417 22.62 -16.77 -14.26
N GLY A 418 22.12 -17.35 -15.35
CA GLY A 418 21.76 -18.78 -15.41
C GLY A 418 20.33 -19.05 -14.95
N ALA A 419 19.94 -20.32 -14.95
CA ALA A 419 18.64 -20.74 -14.43
C ALA A 419 18.61 -20.61 -12.91
N ASP A 420 17.43 -20.32 -12.38
CA ASP A 420 17.21 -20.32 -10.93
C ASP A 420 17.35 -21.75 -10.39
N PRO A 421 18.12 -21.93 -9.31
CA PRO A 421 17.97 -23.10 -8.47
C PRO A 421 16.52 -23.26 -8.02
N PRO A 422 16.07 -24.49 -7.69
CA PRO A 422 14.84 -24.67 -6.94
C PRO A 422 14.83 -23.79 -5.69
N LEU A 423 13.66 -23.28 -5.28
CA LEU A 423 13.54 -22.31 -4.18
C LEU A 423 14.10 -22.78 -2.82
N LEU A 424 14.18 -24.10 -2.59
CA LEU A 424 14.78 -24.71 -1.40
C LEU A 424 16.04 -25.52 -1.76
N GLY A 425 16.67 -25.14 -2.86
CA GLY A 425 17.81 -25.81 -3.50
C GLY A 425 19.13 -25.09 -3.24
N ALA A 426 20.07 -25.18 -4.19
CA ALA A 426 21.39 -24.57 -4.00
C ALA A 426 21.27 -23.05 -3.74
N PRO A 427 22.02 -22.49 -2.77
CA PRO A 427 21.87 -21.09 -2.40
C PRO A 427 22.11 -20.10 -3.56
N ASN A 428 21.24 -19.10 -3.61
CA ASN A 428 21.26 -17.93 -4.45
C ASN A 428 22.15 -16.81 -3.92
N ALA A 429 22.41 -16.76 -2.60
CA ALA A 429 23.36 -15.82 -2.01
C ALA A 429 24.72 -15.82 -2.73
N GLY A 430 25.21 -14.64 -3.11
CA GLY A 430 26.49 -14.49 -3.79
C GLY A 430 26.46 -14.74 -5.30
N ARG A 431 25.31 -15.10 -5.90
CA ARG A 431 25.18 -15.24 -7.37
C ARG A 431 25.24 -13.90 -8.10
N SER A 432 24.81 -12.81 -7.46
CA SER A 432 24.77 -11.47 -8.06
C SER A 432 24.79 -10.39 -6.99
N ALA A 433 25.62 -9.37 -7.18
CA ALA A 433 25.70 -8.23 -6.28
C ALA A 433 24.38 -7.45 -6.20
N ASP A 434 23.62 -7.35 -7.29
CA ASP A 434 22.31 -6.67 -7.28
C ASP A 434 21.25 -7.51 -6.55
N LEU A 435 21.31 -8.84 -6.67
CA LEU A 435 20.41 -9.73 -5.93
C LEU A 435 20.71 -9.70 -4.42
N ASP A 436 21.99 -9.71 -4.05
CA ASP A 436 22.42 -9.55 -2.65
C ASP A 436 22.06 -8.16 -2.09
N ALA A 437 22.13 -7.11 -2.92
CA ALA A 437 21.68 -5.77 -2.54
C ALA A 437 20.16 -5.73 -2.31
N LEU A 438 19.37 -6.36 -3.17
CA LEU A 438 17.91 -6.51 -2.98
C LEU A 438 17.60 -7.26 -1.68
N ALA A 439 18.28 -8.38 -1.42
CA ALA A 439 18.18 -9.11 -0.17
C ALA A 439 18.55 -8.24 1.05
N ALA A 440 19.64 -7.47 0.97
CA ALA A 440 20.04 -6.55 2.04
C ALA A 440 18.97 -5.49 2.35
N PHE A 441 18.26 -4.99 1.33
CA PHE A 441 17.12 -4.09 1.52
C PHE A 441 15.93 -4.80 2.16
N LEU A 442 15.56 -5.98 1.69
CA LEU A 442 14.42 -6.73 2.25
C LEU A 442 14.63 -7.08 3.73
N LEU A 443 15.86 -7.42 4.12
CA LEU A 443 16.20 -7.74 5.50
C LEU A 443 16.36 -6.51 6.40
N ARG A 444 16.94 -5.41 5.92
CA ARG A 444 17.39 -4.29 6.80
C ARG A 444 16.77 -2.93 6.47
N GLY A 445 16.22 -2.77 5.27
CA GLY A 445 15.74 -1.49 4.75
C GLY A 445 14.24 -1.25 4.89
N ILE A 446 13.46 -2.28 5.21
CA ILE A 446 12.01 -2.19 5.43
C ILE A 446 11.75 -2.04 6.93
N GLN A 447 10.94 -1.04 7.29
CA GLN A 447 10.59 -0.74 8.66
C GLN A 447 9.05 -0.77 8.81
N PRO A 448 8.51 -1.32 9.91
CA PRO A 448 7.08 -1.22 10.17
C PRO A 448 6.64 0.23 10.34
N PRO A 449 5.42 0.58 9.92
CA PRO A 449 4.85 1.88 10.20
C PRO A 449 4.62 2.02 11.71
N ALA A 450 4.64 3.26 12.20
CA ALA A 450 4.19 3.50 13.56
C ALA A 450 2.68 3.17 13.69
N LEU A 451 2.31 2.54 14.80
CA LEU A 451 0.92 2.22 15.11
C LEU A 451 0.26 3.35 15.89
N ALA A 452 -1.02 3.60 15.62
CA ALA A 452 -1.83 4.48 16.44
C ALA A 452 -2.07 3.85 17.82
N PRO A 453 -2.28 4.67 18.87
CA PRO A 453 -2.72 4.17 20.17
C PRO A 453 -3.99 3.33 20.02
N VAL A 454 -3.96 2.11 20.56
CA VAL A 454 -5.10 1.18 20.51
C VAL A 454 -5.95 1.36 21.76
N GLU A 455 -7.26 1.53 21.59
CA GLU A 455 -8.22 1.55 22.69
C GLU A 455 -8.48 0.13 23.21
N GLY A 456 -8.71 0.00 24.53
CA GLY A 456 -9.05 -1.26 25.17
C GLY A 456 -8.06 -1.70 26.26
N ASP A 457 -8.39 -2.80 26.94
CA ASP A 457 -7.59 -3.34 28.03
C ASP A 457 -6.46 -4.24 27.49
N ILE A 458 -5.39 -3.61 27.01
CA ILE A 458 -4.21 -4.28 26.44
C ILE A 458 -3.56 -5.25 27.43
N ALA A 459 -3.52 -4.91 28.71
CA ALA A 459 -2.93 -5.73 29.75
C ALA A 459 -3.72 -7.02 29.97
N ARG A 460 -5.06 -6.92 30.02
CA ARG A 460 -5.94 -8.09 30.07
C ARG A 460 -5.85 -8.91 28.79
N GLY A 461 -5.79 -8.27 27.62
CA GLY A 461 -5.63 -8.94 26.33
C GLY A 461 -4.36 -9.79 26.28
N ARG A 462 -3.25 -9.25 26.77
CA ARG A 462 -1.99 -9.98 26.90
C ARG A 462 -2.09 -11.16 27.87
N ALA A 463 -2.80 -11.00 29.00
CA ALA A 463 -3.03 -12.09 29.93
C ALA A 463 -3.86 -13.21 29.30
N VAL A 464 -4.91 -12.86 28.53
CA VAL A 464 -5.72 -13.82 27.76
C VAL A 464 -4.85 -14.54 26.72
N PHE A 465 -4.03 -13.81 25.95
CA PHE A 465 -3.11 -14.39 24.97
C PHE A 465 -2.20 -15.47 25.59
N GLY A 466 -1.62 -15.19 26.76
CA GLY A 466 -0.82 -16.18 27.50
C GLY A 466 -1.65 -17.35 28.00
N ALA A 467 -2.83 -17.09 28.57
CA ALA A 467 -3.74 -18.11 29.13
C ALA A 467 -4.43 -18.99 28.08
N GLN A 468 -4.40 -18.62 26.81
CA GLN A 468 -4.86 -19.45 25.68
C GLN A 468 -3.70 -20.23 25.01
N GLY A 469 -2.47 -20.02 25.49
CA GLY A 469 -1.28 -20.66 24.92
C GLY A 469 -0.88 -20.12 23.55
N CYS A 470 -1.39 -18.96 23.11
CA CYS A 470 -1.07 -18.39 21.79
C CYS A 470 0.45 -18.20 21.58
N ALA A 471 1.18 -17.95 22.67
CA ALA A 471 2.64 -17.79 22.67
C ALA A 471 3.41 -19.05 22.24
N SER A 472 2.80 -20.24 22.19
CA SER A 472 3.50 -21.43 21.68
C SER A 472 3.80 -21.38 20.19
N CYS A 473 3.04 -20.56 19.43
CA CYS A 473 3.24 -20.34 18.00
C CYS A 473 3.61 -18.87 17.71
N HIS A 474 3.10 -17.93 18.51
CA HIS A 474 3.31 -16.50 18.31
C HIS A 474 4.11 -15.84 19.44
N GLY A 475 4.98 -16.60 20.11
CA GLY A 475 5.90 -16.09 21.14
C GLY A 475 7.26 -15.69 20.57
N GLY A 476 8.11 -15.12 21.42
CA GLY A 476 9.46 -14.70 21.06
C GLY A 476 9.55 -13.27 20.49
N PRO A 477 10.76 -12.75 20.24
CA PRO A 477 11.00 -11.37 19.83
C PRO A 477 10.32 -10.98 18.51
N ALA A 478 10.22 -11.92 17.56
CA ALA A 478 9.59 -11.71 16.27
C ALA A 478 8.06 -11.96 16.27
N TRP A 479 7.47 -12.30 17.43
CA TRP A 479 6.05 -12.68 17.55
C TRP A 479 5.61 -13.80 16.60
N THR A 480 6.52 -14.72 16.35
CA THR A 480 6.33 -15.96 15.58
C THR A 480 7.37 -17.00 16.00
N ILE A 481 7.06 -18.28 15.82
CA ILE A 481 8.01 -19.39 15.87
C ILE A 481 8.72 -19.65 14.54
N SER A 482 8.34 -18.95 13.46
CA SER A 482 8.98 -19.09 12.15
C SER A 482 10.48 -18.85 12.30
N ALA A 483 11.24 -19.87 11.91
CA ALA A 483 12.70 -19.89 11.94
C ALA A 483 13.20 -21.02 11.05
N LEU A 484 14.30 -20.78 10.32
CA LEU A 484 14.94 -21.82 9.53
C LEU A 484 15.43 -22.98 10.42
N PRO A 485 14.98 -24.23 10.17
CA PRO A 485 15.39 -25.38 10.99
C PRO A 485 16.79 -25.91 10.61
N GLY A 486 17.45 -25.33 9.62
CA GLY A 486 18.77 -25.71 9.14
C GLY A 486 19.32 -24.73 8.11
N ALA A 487 20.32 -25.16 7.34
CA ALA A 487 20.94 -24.32 6.32
C ALA A 487 20.13 -24.31 5.02
N PRO A 488 20.10 -23.19 4.27
CA PRO A 488 19.53 -23.12 2.93
C PRO A 488 20.01 -24.25 2.03
N GLY A 489 19.10 -24.78 1.22
CA GLY A 489 19.34 -25.89 0.29
C GLY A 489 19.33 -27.29 0.88
N THR A 490 18.99 -27.43 2.16
CA THR A 490 18.94 -28.73 2.86
C THR A 490 17.57 -29.05 3.47
N LEU A 491 16.58 -28.18 3.25
CA LEU A 491 15.35 -28.12 4.04
C LEU A 491 14.14 -28.80 3.40
N ASP A 492 14.29 -29.30 2.16
CA ASP A 492 13.24 -29.98 1.39
C ASP A 492 13.66 -31.42 1.00
N PRO A 493 13.69 -32.37 1.97
CA PRO A 493 14.16 -33.74 1.71
C PRO A 493 13.20 -34.58 0.86
N ASP A 494 11.91 -34.22 0.78
CA ASP A 494 10.91 -34.93 -0.03
C ASP A 494 10.64 -34.27 -1.40
N GLY A 495 11.22 -33.09 -1.63
CA GLY A 495 11.20 -32.38 -2.91
C GLY A 495 9.85 -31.74 -3.21
N ASN A 496 9.07 -31.41 -2.18
CA ASN A 496 7.71 -30.89 -2.32
C ASN A 496 7.67 -29.35 -2.46
N GLY A 497 8.81 -28.67 -2.28
CA GLY A 497 8.94 -27.22 -2.37
C GLY A 497 8.48 -26.47 -1.12
N GLU A 498 8.44 -27.14 0.03
CA GLU A 498 7.99 -26.60 1.32
C GLU A 498 8.90 -27.08 2.46
N ILE A 499 9.07 -26.25 3.50
CA ILE A 499 9.77 -26.67 4.72
C ILE A 499 8.76 -27.23 5.72
N ASP A 500 8.43 -28.52 5.57
CA ASP A 500 7.40 -29.20 6.39
C ASP A 500 7.56 -29.01 7.90
N ALA A 501 8.80 -28.90 8.39
CA ALA A 501 9.11 -28.78 9.82
C ALA A 501 8.51 -27.52 10.48
N VAL A 502 8.31 -26.44 9.72
CA VAL A 502 7.78 -25.16 10.25
C VAL A 502 6.28 -24.99 10.00
N LEU A 503 5.69 -25.78 9.10
CA LEU A 503 4.28 -25.67 8.75
C LEU A 503 3.35 -26.10 9.89
N ARG A 504 2.25 -25.37 10.06
CA ARG A 504 1.20 -25.66 11.05
C ARG A 504 -0.16 -25.65 10.37
N ASN A 505 -0.98 -26.67 10.66
CA ASN A 505 -2.35 -26.69 10.19
C ASN A 505 -3.22 -25.77 11.05
N VAL A 506 -3.69 -24.67 10.46
CA VAL A 506 -4.54 -23.67 11.13
C VAL A 506 -6.03 -23.82 10.81
N GLY A 507 -6.43 -24.96 10.22
CA GLY A 507 -7.84 -25.32 9.98
C GLY A 507 -8.50 -24.63 8.78
N THR A 508 -7.74 -23.90 7.97
CA THR A 508 -8.23 -23.10 6.84
C THR A 508 -7.83 -23.66 5.48
N LEU A 509 -7.24 -24.86 5.47
CA LEU A 509 -6.82 -25.55 4.25
C LEU A 509 -7.98 -25.76 3.28
N ASN A 510 -7.73 -25.46 2.01
CA ASN A 510 -8.65 -25.71 0.92
C ASN A 510 -8.03 -26.65 -0.13
N VAL A 511 -8.87 -27.20 -1.03
CA VAL A 511 -8.42 -28.15 -2.07
C VAL A 511 -7.51 -27.51 -3.13
N LEU A 512 -7.49 -26.18 -3.21
CA LEU A 512 -6.63 -25.41 -4.12
C LEU A 512 -5.24 -25.15 -3.52
N ASP A 513 -5.03 -25.38 -2.22
CA ASP A 513 -3.75 -25.19 -1.54
C ASP A 513 -2.76 -26.32 -1.88
N VAL A 514 -2.22 -26.30 -3.11
CA VAL A 514 -1.28 -27.31 -3.61
C VAL A 514 0.02 -27.31 -2.79
N ARG A 515 0.70 -26.15 -2.72
CA ARG A 515 1.67 -25.83 -1.65
C ARG A 515 0.91 -25.21 -0.49
N GLY A 516 0.94 -25.84 0.66
CA GLY A 516 0.20 -25.47 1.86
C GLY A 516 -0.57 -26.66 2.43
N LYS A 517 -0.63 -27.79 1.72
CA LYS A 517 -1.36 -29.02 2.13
C LYS A 517 -0.95 -29.53 3.53
N ASN A 518 0.30 -29.28 3.93
CA ASN A 518 0.88 -29.69 5.20
C ASN A 518 0.70 -28.62 6.30
N GLY A 519 0.15 -27.46 5.95
CA GLY A 519 -0.04 -26.30 6.82
C GLY A 519 0.59 -25.04 6.23
N PHE A 520 0.62 -23.99 7.04
CA PHE A 520 1.25 -22.71 6.69
C PHE A 520 2.31 -22.36 7.72
N ASP A 521 3.32 -21.61 7.29
CA ASP A 521 4.26 -21.00 8.20
C ASP A 521 3.53 -20.01 9.11
N VAL A 522 3.99 -19.90 10.36
CA VAL A 522 3.34 -19.05 11.35
C VAL A 522 3.73 -17.59 11.09
N PRO A 523 2.79 -16.71 10.70
CA PRO A 523 3.14 -15.32 10.44
C PRO A 523 3.47 -14.58 11.75
N THR A 524 4.31 -13.54 11.63
CA THR A 524 4.51 -12.58 12.73
C THR A 524 3.20 -11.85 13.07
N LEU A 525 3.02 -11.54 14.36
CA LEU A 525 1.92 -10.67 14.81
C LEU A 525 2.30 -9.17 14.78
N VAL A 526 3.51 -8.82 14.39
CA VAL A 526 3.95 -7.41 14.30
C VAL A 526 3.14 -6.68 13.24
N GLY A 527 2.50 -5.57 13.62
CA GLY A 527 1.80 -4.69 12.69
C GLY A 527 0.42 -5.17 12.24
N LEU A 528 -0.19 -6.16 12.92
CA LEU A 528 -1.50 -6.72 12.54
C LEU A 528 -2.64 -5.70 12.43
N ALA A 529 -2.52 -4.54 13.08
CA ALA A 529 -3.48 -3.44 12.91
C ALA A 529 -3.57 -2.89 11.47
N ARG A 530 -2.60 -3.24 10.60
CA ARG A 530 -2.44 -2.66 9.26
C ARG A 530 -2.42 -3.67 8.12
N THR A 531 -2.68 -4.95 8.40
CA THR A 531 -2.50 -6.05 7.42
C THR A 531 -3.77 -6.89 7.20
N ALA A 532 -4.93 -6.36 7.59
CA ALA A 532 -6.20 -7.01 7.27
C ALA A 532 -6.45 -7.03 5.75
N PRO A 533 -7.18 -8.02 5.19
CA PRO A 533 -7.72 -9.19 5.87
C PRO A 533 -6.64 -10.21 6.28
N TYR A 534 -7.03 -11.13 7.15
CA TYR A 534 -6.16 -12.06 7.85
C TYR A 534 -6.24 -13.49 7.30
N LEU A 535 -5.25 -14.30 7.71
CA LEU A 535 -4.96 -15.65 7.23
C LEU A 535 -4.38 -15.70 5.82
N HIS A 536 -3.88 -16.88 5.44
CA HIS A 536 -3.23 -17.10 4.15
C HIS A 536 -4.17 -16.82 2.98
N ASP A 537 -5.48 -17.03 3.15
CA ASP A 537 -6.50 -16.86 2.13
C ASP A 537 -7.29 -15.55 2.26
N GLY A 538 -6.91 -14.67 3.20
CA GLY A 538 -7.61 -13.42 3.48
C GLY A 538 -9.09 -13.60 3.84
N SER A 539 -9.48 -14.78 4.33
CA SER A 539 -10.91 -15.11 4.51
C SER A 539 -11.56 -14.43 5.70
N LEU A 540 -10.78 -13.82 6.61
CA LEU A 540 -11.27 -13.15 7.80
C LEU A 540 -10.90 -11.67 7.77
N ALA A 541 -11.93 -10.85 7.80
CA ALA A 541 -11.87 -9.40 7.64
C ALA A 541 -11.28 -8.69 8.87
N THR A 542 -11.53 -9.25 10.06
CA THR A 542 -11.22 -8.61 11.35
C THR A 542 -10.51 -9.57 12.31
N LEU A 543 -9.78 -9.03 13.29
CA LEU A 543 -9.18 -9.86 14.34
C LEU A 543 -10.24 -10.51 15.23
N GLU A 544 -11.39 -9.87 15.38
CA GLU A 544 -12.54 -10.45 16.06
C GLU A 544 -13.02 -11.71 15.36
N GLU A 545 -13.09 -11.70 14.02
CA GLU A 545 -13.41 -12.90 13.24
C GLU A 545 -12.35 -13.99 13.40
N VAL A 546 -11.06 -13.64 13.40
CA VAL A 546 -9.96 -14.59 13.67
C VAL A 546 -10.15 -15.27 15.03
N ILE A 547 -10.37 -14.49 16.09
CA ILE A 547 -10.57 -15.00 17.45
C ILE A 547 -11.80 -15.91 17.55
N ASN A 548 -12.85 -15.60 16.77
CA ASN A 548 -14.11 -16.37 16.77
C ASN A 548 -14.13 -17.56 15.79
N SER A 549 -13.12 -17.68 14.91
CA SER A 549 -13.09 -18.67 13.83
C SER A 549 -12.77 -20.10 14.27
N GLY A 550 -12.47 -20.32 15.55
CA GLY A 550 -11.93 -21.59 16.02
C GLY A 550 -10.48 -21.83 15.56
N HIS A 551 -9.75 -20.75 15.25
CA HIS A 551 -8.31 -20.80 15.01
C HIS A 551 -7.61 -21.64 16.10
N PRO A 552 -6.77 -22.62 15.75
CA PRO A 552 -6.26 -23.59 16.71
C PRO A 552 -5.52 -22.92 17.88
N THR A 553 -5.92 -23.32 19.09
CA THR A 553 -5.22 -22.98 20.33
C THR A 553 -4.68 -24.27 20.95
N PRO A 554 -3.39 -24.32 21.36
CA PRO A 554 -2.82 -25.51 22.01
C PRO A 554 -3.57 -25.90 23.28
N GLN A 555 -4.15 -24.90 23.94
CA GLN A 555 -5.05 -25.07 25.06
C GLN A 555 -6.46 -24.85 24.53
N THR A 556 -7.13 -25.90 24.04
CA THR A 556 -8.55 -25.79 23.68
C THR A 556 -9.30 -25.38 24.94
N PRO A 557 -9.84 -24.16 25.03
CA PRO A 557 -10.47 -23.73 26.25
C PRO A 557 -11.72 -24.58 26.47
N THR A 558 -11.88 -25.13 27.67
CA THR A 558 -13.05 -25.94 28.05
C THR A 558 -14.34 -25.12 28.08
N THR A 559 -14.25 -23.79 27.91
CA THR A 559 -15.36 -22.83 27.82
C THR A 559 -14.95 -21.71 26.86
N PRO A 560 -15.84 -21.23 25.97
CA PRO A 560 -15.55 -20.08 25.11
C PRO A 560 -15.09 -18.85 25.90
N LEU A 561 -14.15 -18.07 25.34
CA LEU A 561 -13.74 -16.79 25.92
C LEU A 561 -14.95 -15.87 26.08
N ARG A 562 -14.99 -15.05 27.16
CA ARG A 562 -16.02 -14.02 27.33
C ARG A 562 -15.82 -12.88 26.33
N ASP A 563 -16.89 -12.15 26.02
CA ASP A 563 -16.86 -11.07 25.03
C ASP A 563 -15.80 -10.00 25.35
N ASP A 564 -15.72 -9.57 26.62
CA ASP A 564 -14.69 -8.64 27.09
C ASP A 564 -13.27 -9.20 26.92
N ASP A 565 -13.07 -10.52 27.09
CA ASP A 565 -11.76 -11.15 26.94
C ASP A 565 -11.38 -11.22 25.46
N ARG A 566 -12.34 -11.43 24.56
CA ARG A 566 -12.13 -11.38 23.10
C ARG A 566 -11.80 -9.96 22.62
N ALA A 567 -12.54 -8.96 23.10
CA ALA A 567 -12.27 -7.55 22.79
C ALA A 567 -10.89 -7.12 23.29
N ALA A 568 -10.53 -7.48 24.54
CA ALA A 568 -9.21 -7.21 25.09
C ALA A 568 -8.09 -7.91 24.29
N LEU A 569 -8.29 -9.17 23.90
CA LEU A 569 -7.34 -9.92 23.07
C LEU A 569 -7.15 -9.25 21.70
N ALA A 570 -8.23 -8.86 21.02
CA ALA A 570 -8.15 -8.15 19.74
C ALA A 570 -7.40 -6.80 19.88
N ALA A 571 -7.67 -6.04 20.95
CA ALA A 571 -6.95 -4.81 21.25
C ALA A 571 -5.45 -5.06 21.46
N PHE A 572 -5.09 -6.09 22.22
CA PHE A 572 -3.68 -6.47 22.41
C PHE A 572 -3.01 -6.84 21.08
N LEU A 573 -3.65 -7.67 20.25
CA LEU A 573 -3.11 -8.06 18.93
C LEU A 573 -2.88 -6.86 18.01
N ARG A 574 -3.79 -5.87 18.01
CA ARG A 574 -3.60 -4.61 17.25
C ARG A 574 -2.43 -3.79 17.76
N ALA A 575 -2.08 -3.90 19.05
CA ALA A 575 -1.03 -3.11 19.67
C ALA A 575 0.37 -3.71 19.50
N ILE A 576 0.50 -4.93 18.94
CA ILE A 576 1.80 -5.59 18.78
C ILE A 576 2.62 -4.89 17.68
N ASP A 577 3.76 -4.34 18.10
CA ASP A 577 4.79 -3.77 17.26
C ASP A 577 6.19 -4.28 17.66
N MET A 578 7.23 -3.77 17.00
CA MET A 578 8.64 -4.13 17.28
C MET A 578 9.14 -3.74 18.67
N THR A 579 8.43 -2.85 19.38
CA THR A 579 8.81 -2.40 20.72
C THR A 579 8.06 -3.14 21.82
N THR A 580 7.01 -3.88 21.44
CA THR A 580 6.17 -4.62 22.37
C THR A 580 6.98 -5.75 23.02
N PRO A 581 7.09 -5.81 24.36
CA PRO A 581 7.92 -6.81 25.02
C PRO A 581 7.44 -8.22 24.67
N PRO A 582 8.32 -9.14 24.24
CA PRO A 582 7.91 -10.46 23.78
C PRO A 582 7.26 -11.28 24.89
N THR A 583 6.42 -12.23 24.50
CA THR A 583 5.90 -13.25 25.40
C THR A 583 6.73 -14.52 25.21
N ALA A 584 7.25 -15.08 26.30
CA ALA A 584 8.07 -16.29 26.24
C ALA A 584 7.26 -17.45 25.65
N GLN A 585 7.93 -18.25 24.82
CA GLN A 585 7.39 -19.55 24.39
C GLN A 585 7.42 -20.48 25.62
N PRO A 586 6.32 -21.19 25.92
CA PRO A 586 6.21 -22.08 27.07
C PRO A 586 7.13 -23.31 27.01
#